data_AF-A0A844MHZ1-F1
#
_entry.id   AF-A0A844MHZ1-F1
#
_cell.length_a   1.000
_cell.length_b   1.000
_cell.length_c   1.000
_cell.angle_alpha   90.00
_cell.angle_beta   90.00
_cell.angle_gamma   90.00
#
_symmetry.space_group_name_H-M   'P 1'
#
loop_
_entity.id
_entity.type
_entity.pdbx_description
1 polymer ?
#
loop_
_entity_poly.entity_id
_entity_poly.type
_entity_poly.pdbx_seq_one_letter_code
_entity_poly.pdbx_strand_id
1 'polypeptide(L)'
;MLLGFKTELKLNDHSRTELLKHCGVARHAWNWGLGLTKQILDWNQANPKEKIKFPTAIDLHKWLVALVKPECPWYYECSKSTPQFALRALRLAWKDCFEKKKGVPQFKKKGHDDNFTLEGTVKIVGSRSI
;
A
#
# COMPACT_ATOMS: atom_id res chain seq x y z
N MET A 1 -30.04 5.16 16.25
CA MET A 1 -29.22 6.26 15.68
C MET A 1 -27.78 6.06 16.14
N LEU A 2 -26.85 5.72 15.24
CA LEU A 2 -25.43 5.56 15.59
C LEU A 2 -24.77 6.94 15.54
N LEU A 3 -24.37 7.50 16.68
CA LEU A 3 -23.48 8.66 16.71
C LEU A 3 -22.07 8.19 16.30
N GLY A 4 -21.59 8.64 15.15
CA GLY A 4 -20.20 8.46 14.74
C GLY A 4 -19.34 9.60 15.29
N PHE A 5 -18.29 9.27 16.04
CA PHE A 5 -17.27 10.25 16.43
C PHE A 5 -16.21 10.34 15.32
N LYS A 6 -15.97 11.54 14.81
CA LYS A 6 -14.85 11.83 13.91
C LYS A 6 -13.78 12.59 14.69
N THR A 7 -12.60 12.02 14.80
CA THR A 7 -11.45 12.62 15.48
C THR A 7 -10.32 12.88 14.50
N GLU A 8 -9.51 13.90 14.77
CA GLU A 8 -8.35 14.29 13.97
C GLU A 8 -7.11 14.40 14.87
N LEU A 9 -5.96 13.98 14.34
CA LEU A 9 -4.67 14.14 15.02
C LEU A 9 -4.17 15.58 14.87
N LYS A 10 -3.85 16.23 15.99
CA LYS A 10 -3.08 17.48 15.97
C LYS A 10 -1.59 17.14 15.82
N LEU A 11 -1.04 17.43 14.65
CA LEU A 11 0.34 17.09 14.28
C LEU A 11 1.23 18.33 14.29
N ASN A 12 2.48 18.17 14.70
CA ASN A 12 3.54 19.13 14.39
C ASN A 12 4.12 18.86 13.00
N ASP A 13 4.98 19.77 12.52
CA ASP A 13 5.56 19.67 11.17
C ASP A 13 6.39 18.40 10.96
N HIS A 14 7.09 17.94 12.00
CA HIS A 14 7.88 16.71 11.95
C HIS A 14 6.98 15.48 11.77
N SER A 15 5.97 15.30 12.63
CA SER A 15 5.03 14.18 12.54
C SER A 15 4.24 14.23 11.23
N ARG A 16 3.81 15.41 10.78
CA ARG A 16 3.16 15.58 9.47
C ARG A 16 4.06 15.09 8.34
N THR A 17 5.33 15.47 8.35
CA THR A 17 6.30 15.03 7.34
C THR A 17 6.44 13.50 7.34
N GLU A 18 6.57 12.89 8.51
CA GLU A 18 6.67 11.44 8.62
C GLU A 18 5.41 10.73 8.09
N LEU A 19 4.21 11.19 8.47
CA LEU A 19 2.96 10.62 7.92
C LEU A 19 2.90 10.74 6.39
N LEU A 20 3.34 11.86 5.82
CA LEU A 20 3.38 12.06 4.38
C LEU A 20 4.39 11.13 3.68
N LYS A 21 5.54 10.85 4.30
CA LYS A 21 6.49 9.83 3.81
C LYS A 21 5.83 8.45 3.76
N HIS A 22 5.12 8.07 4.83
CA HIS A 22 4.37 6.82 4.88
C HIS A 22 3.28 6.73 3.79
N CYS A 23 2.50 7.79 3.59
CA CYS A 23 1.56 7.88 2.46
C CYS A 23 2.26 7.70 1.12
N GLY A 24 3.43 8.34 0.94
CA GLY A 24 4.24 8.22 -0.27
C GLY A 24 4.69 6.78 -0.53
N VAL A 25 5.21 6.11 0.49
CA VAL A 25 5.63 4.70 0.43
C VAL A 25 4.47 3.76 0.10
N ALA A 26 3.32 3.95 0.75
CA ALA A 26 2.13 3.14 0.50
C ALA A 26 1.63 3.33 -0.95
N ARG A 27 1.58 4.59 -1.43
CA ARG A 27 1.18 4.91 -2.80
C ARG A 27 2.13 4.30 -3.83
N HIS A 28 3.44 4.43 -3.61
CA HIS A 28 4.43 3.87 -4.53
C HIS A 28 4.36 2.34 -4.58
N ALA A 29 4.27 1.68 -3.41
CA ALA A 29 4.13 0.22 -3.35
C ALA A 29 2.86 -0.28 -4.06
N TRP A 30 1.74 0.42 -3.87
CA TRP A 30 0.49 0.12 -4.60
C TRP A 30 0.68 0.24 -6.11
N ASN A 31 1.22 1.36 -6.58
CA ASN A 31 1.38 1.63 -8.01
C ASN A 31 2.35 0.64 -8.66
N TRP A 32 3.48 0.36 -8.01
CA TRP A 32 4.44 -0.63 -8.47
C TRP A 32 3.80 -2.03 -8.59
N GLY A 33 3.11 -2.48 -7.54
CA GLY A 33 2.44 -3.79 -7.55
C GLY A 33 1.32 -3.87 -8.58
N LEU A 34 0.57 -2.77 -8.78
CA LEU A 34 -0.48 -2.70 -9.78
C LEU A 34 0.11 -2.80 -11.21
N GLY A 35 1.20 -2.10 -11.48
CA GLY A 35 1.91 -2.19 -12.76
C GLY A 35 2.37 -3.62 -13.05
N LEU A 36 3.03 -4.26 -12.09
CA LEU A 36 3.52 -5.63 -12.23
C LEU A 36 2.37 -6.63 -12.46
N THR A 37 1.30 -6.53 -11.67
CA THR A 37 0.14 -7.43 -11.81
C THR A 37 -0.60 -7.24 -13.13
N LYS A 38 -0.69 -6.01 -13.66
CA LYS A 38 -1.22 -5.76 -15.00
C LYS A 38 -0.37 -6.43 -16.08
N GLN A 39 0.95 -6.27 -16.03
CA GLN A 39 1.87 -6.92 -16.98
C GLN A 39 1.72 -8.46 -16.97
N ILE A 40 1.56 -9.06 -15.78
CA ILE A 40 1.31 -10.51 -15.65
C ILE A 40 -0.01 -10.90 -16.32
N LEU A 41 -1.07 -10.11 -16.17
CA LEU A 41 -2.36 -10.38 -16.80
C LEU A 41 -2.27 -10.25 -18.33
N ASP A 42 -1.63 -9.18 -18.82
CA ASP A 42 -1.44 -8.94 -20.24
C ASP A 42 -0.63 -10.08 -20.89
N TRP A 43 0.44 -10.53 -20.22
CA TRP A 43 1.25 -11.66 -20.66
C TRP A 43 0.46 -12.97 -20.68
N ASN A 44 -0.35 -13.23 -19.63
CA ASN A 44 -1.22 -14.41 -19.56
C ASN A 44 -2.34 -14.41 -20.61
N GLN A 45 -2.77 -13.23 -21.04
CA GLN A 45 -3.74 -13.07 -22.12
C GLN A 45 -3.10 -13.37 -23.48
N ALA A 46 -1.87 -12.91 -23.70
CA ALA A 46 -1.10 -13.19 -24.91
C ALA A 46 -0.61 -14.65 -25.00
N ASN A 47 -0.40 -15.31 -23.85
CA ASN A 47 0.12 -16.69 -23.76
C ASN A 47 -0.85 -17.61 -23.01
N PRO A 48 -1.93 -18.12 -23.66
CA PRO A 48 -2.92 -18.94 -22.96
C PRO A 48 -2.41 -20.32 -22.51
N LYS A 49 -1.36 -20.85 -23.17
CA LYS A 49 -0.82 -22.20 -22.94
C LYS A 49 0.16 -22.25 -21.77
N GLU A 50 0.88 -21.18 -21.52
CA GLU A 50 1.82 -21.04 -20.40
C GLU A 50 1.40 -19.82 -19.61
N LYS A 51 0.85 -19.99 -18.41
CA LYS A 51 0.35 -18.89 -17.58
C LYS A 51 1.24 -18.67 -16.37
N ILE A 52 1.64 -17.43 -16.14
CA ILE A 52 2.26 -16.98 -14.90
C ILE A 52 1.18 -16.94 -13.81
N LYS A 53 1.48 -17.59 -12.68
CA LYS A 53 0.60 -17.57 -11.51
C LYS A 53 0.43 -16.14 -10.99
N PHE A 54 -0.81 -15.74 -10.74
CA PHE A 54 -1.10 -14.42 -10.16
C PHE A 54 -0.55 -14.33 -8.72
N PRO A 55 0.26 -13.31 -8.38
CA PRO A 55 1.03 -13.29 -7.14
C PRO A 55 0.18 -13.03 -5.90
N THR A 56 0.58 -13.59 -4.77
CA THR A 56 0.03 -13.24 -3.45
C THR A 56 0.56 -11.90 -2.95
N ALA A 57 -0.11 -11.31 -1.96
CA ALA A 57 0.40 -10.10 -1.31
C ALA A 57 1.79 -10.34 -0.68
N ILE A 58 2.08 -11.57 -0.26
CA ILE A 58 3.39 -11.96 0.29
C ILE A 58 4.43 -11.99 -0.83
N ASP A 59 4.11 -12.59 -1.99
CA ASP A 59 5.00 -12.65 -3.14
C ASP A 59 5.36 -11.24 -3.63
N LEU A 60 4.34 -10.38 -3.79
CA LEU A 60 4.53 -8.97 -4.14
C LEU A 60 5.43 -8.25 -3.14
N HIS A 61 5.26 -8.50 -1.84
CA HIS A 61 6.08 -7.85 -0.82
C HIS A 61 7.53 -8.33 -0.87
N LYS A 62 7.77 -9.63 -1.07
CA LYS A 62 9.12 -10.19 -1.25
C LYS A 62 9.82 -9.58 -2.46
N TRP A 63 9.12 -9.51 -3.60
CA TRP A 63 9.66 -8.90 -4.81
C TRP A 63 9.91 -7.41 -4.65
N LEU A 64 9.02 -6.68 -3.97
CA LEU A 64 9.24 -5.26 -3.66
C LEU A 64 10.51 -5.07 -2.82
N VAL A 65 10.70 -5.91 -1.80
CA VAL A 65 11.90 -5.85 -0.95
C VAL A 65 13.17 -6.14 -1.75
N ALA A 66 13.14 -7.10 -2.68
CA ALA A 66 14.29 -7.47 -3.48
C ALA A 66 14.61 -6.46 -4.60
N LEU A 67 13.59 -5.91 -5.26
CA LEU A 67 13.75 -5.15 -6.51
C LEU A 67 13.63 -3.63 -6.31
N VAL A 68 12.83 -3.17 -5.34
CA VAL A 68 12.50 -1.74 -5.20
C VAL A 68 13.23 -1.10 -4.03
N LYS A 69 13.30 -1.77 -2.87
CA LYS A 69 13.93 -1.15 -1.69
C LYS A 69 15.41 -0.80 -1.90
N PRO A 70 16.25 -1.60 -2.58
CA PRO A 70 17.64 -1.23 -2.84
C PRO A 70 17.76 0.05 -3.69
N GLU A 71 16.90 0.19 -4.69
CA GLU A 71 16.86 1.33 -5.61
C GLU A 71 16.20 2.57 -5.01
N CYS A 72 15.39 2.39 -3.95
CA CYS A 72 14.61 3.45 -3.32
C CYS A 72 14.90 3.54 -1.80
N PRO A 73 16.03 4.15 -1.39
CA PRO A 73 16.48 4.18 0.00
C PRO A 73 15.46 4.79 0.99
N TRP A 74 14.60 5.69 0.53
CA TRP A 74 13.55 6.31 1.34
C TRP A 74 12.49 5.30 1.86
N TYR A 75 12.45 4.07 1.34
CA TYR A 75 11.66 2.98 1.94
C TYR A 75 12.16 2.56 3.32
N TYR A 76 13.41 2.83 3.67
CA TYR A 76 13.96 2.49 4.99
C TYR A 76 13.61 3.52 6.06
N GLU A 77 13.16 4.71 5.67
CA GLU A 77 12.65 5.74 6.58
C GLU A 77 11.26 5.41 7.13
N CYS A 78 10.54 4.49 6.50
CA CYS A 78 9.19 4.10 6.90
C CYS A 78 9.14 2.66 7.40
N SER A 79 8.16 2.40 8.27
CA SER A 79 7.86 1.05 8.75
C SER A 79 7.57 0.08 7.59
N LYS A 80 8.10 -1.14 7.72
CA LYS A 80 7.84 -2.30 6.83
C LYS A 80 6.35 -2.54 6.58
N SER A 81 5.50 -2.32 7.59
CA SER A 81 4.07 -2.58 7.46
C SER A 81 3.42 -1.68 6.40
N THR A 82 3.94 -0.47 6.20
CA THR A 82 3.41 0.50 5.23
C THR A 82 3.27 -0.07 3.80
N PRO A 83 4.35 -0.52 3.14
CA PRO A 83 4.22 -1.14 1.81
C PRO A 83 3.55 -2.51 1.86
N GLN A 84 3.68 -3.26 2.96
CA GLN A 84 3.06 -4.57 3.10
C GLN A 84 1.52 -4.48 3.05
N PHE A 85 0.93 -3.53 3.78
CA PHE A 85 -0.51 -3.32 3.77
C PHE A 85 -1.01 -2.70 2.47
N ALA A 86 -0.23 -1.82 1.84
CA ALA A 86 -0.56 -1.32 0.51
C ALA A 86 -0.71 -2.46 -0.51
N LEU A 87 0.19 -3.43 -0.48
CA LEU A 87 0.14 -4.62 -1.35
C LEU A 87 -0.97 -5.61 -0.95
N ARG A 88 -1.29 -5.75 0.34
CA ARG A 88 -2.46 -6.51 0.81
C ARG A 88 -3.77 -5.90 0.30
N ALA A 89 -3.90 -4.57 0.40
CA ALA A 89 -5.06 -3.84 -0.11
C ALA A 89 -5.18 -3.99 -1.64
N LEU A 90 -4.05 -3.94 -2.36
CA LEU A 90 -4.04 -4.18 -3.81
C LEU A 90 -4.54 -5.59 -4.14
N ARG A 91 -4.07 -6.61 -3.41
CA ARG A 91 -4.53 -7.99 -3.60
C ARG A 91 -6.03 -8.15 -3.32
N LEU A 92 -6.56 -7.44 -2.33
CA LEU A 92 -8.00 -7.40 -2.05
C LEU A 92 -8.77 -6.72 -3.20
N ALA A 93 -8.26 -5.61 -3.73
CA ALA A 93 -8.88 -4.93 -4.87
C ALA A 93 -8.92 -5.82 -6.12
N TRP A 94 -7.85 -6.58 -6.38
CA TRP A 94 -7.85 -7.58 -7.46
C TRP A 94 -8.84 -8.73 -7.19
N LYS A 95 -8.95 -9.21 -5.95
CA LYS A 95 -9.95 -10.21 -5.57
C LYS A 95 -11.37 -9.70 -5.86
N ASP A 96 -11.70 -8.49 -5.41
CA ASP A 96 -13.00 -7.86 -5.67
C ASP A 96 -13.25 -7.67 -7.17
N CYS A 97 -12.21 -7.34 -7.94
CA CYS A 97 -12.27 -7.23 -9.40
C CYS A 97 -12.58 -8.58 -10.07
N PHE A 98 -11.89 -9.65 -9.67
CA PHE A 98 -12.12 -10.99 -10.22
C PHE A 98 -13.50 -11.56 -9.84
N GLU A 99 -14.00 -11.19 -8.66
CA GLU A 99 -15.36 -11.50 -8.22
C GLU A 99 -16.43 -10.57 -8.83
N LYS A 100 -16.06 -9.68 -9.75
CA LYS A 100 -16.95 -8.70 -10.40
C LYS A 100 -17.71 -7.78 -9.44
N LYS A 101 -17.21 -7.60 -8.21
CA LYS A 101 -17.78 -6.71 -7.19
C LYS A 101 -17.37 -5.25 -7.42
N LYS A 102 -16.17 -5.05 -7.96
CA LYS A 102 -15.59 -3.74 -8.26
C LYS A 102 -14.85 -3.77 -9.60
N GLY A 103 -14.54 -2.60 -10.13
CA GLY A 103 -13.72 -2.48 -11.34
C GLY A 103 -12.24 -2.77 -11.10
N VAL A 104 -11.47 -2.72 -12.19
CA VAL A 104 -10.01 -2.90 -12.18
C VAL A 104 -9.36 -1.84 -11.27
N PRO A 105 -8.42 -2.22 -10.38
CA PRO A 105 -7.70 -1.25 -9.56
C PRO A 105 -6.96 -0.21 -10.41
N GLN A 106 -6.98 1.03 -9.92
CA GLN A 106 -6.37 2.19 -10.59
C GLN A 106 -5.08 2.63 -9.87
N PHE A 107 -4.22 3.31 -10.62
CA PHE A 107 -3.03 3.93 -10.05
C PHE A 107 -3.44 5.08 -9.13
N LYS A 108 -2.85 5.14 -7.94
CA LYS A 108 -3.05 6.20 -6.96
C LYS A 108 -2.26 7.45 -7.34
N LYS A 109 -2.86 8.62 -7.12
CA LYS A 109 -2.25 9.94 -7.35
C LYS A 109 -1.88 10.59 -6.02
N LYS A 110 -0.84 11.43 -6.02
CA LYS A 110 -0.45 12.18 -4.81
C LYS A 110 -1.52 13.21 -4.46
N GLY A 111 -1.83 13.34 -3.17
CA GLY A 111 -2.83 14.29 -2.67
C GLY A 111 -4.28 13.88 -2.90
N HIS A 112 -4.53 12.70 -3.48
CA HIS A 112 -5.88 12.16 -3.67
C HIS A 112 -6.02 10.88 -2.85
N ASP A 113 -6.82 10.94 -1.79
CA ASP A 113 -7.04 9.84 -0.84
C ASP A 113 -5.75 9.18 -0.35
N ASP A 114 -4.74 10.00 0.00
CA ASP A 114 -3.48 9.50 0.53
C ASP A 114 -3.74 8.77 1.85
N ASN A 115 -3.33 7.50 1.89
CA ASN A 115 -3.54 6.63 3.04
C ASN A 115 -2.39 5.64 3.19
N PHE A 116 -2.18 5.21 4.42
CA PHE A 116 -1.28 4.13 4.79
C PHE A 116 -1.87 3.38 5.99
N THR A 117 -1.34 2.17 6.22
CA THR A 117 -1.72 1.37 7.38
C THR A 117 -0.44 0.93 8.07
N LEU A 118 -0.39 1.16 9.37
CA LEU A 118 0.66 0.65 10.23
C LEU A 118 0.09 -0.48 11.08
N GLU A 119 0.94 -1.48 11.28
CA GLU A 119 0.73 -2.58 12.21
C GLU A 119 1.90 -2.61 13.19
N GLY A 120 1.63 -3.03 14.41
CA GLY A 120 2.59 -3.10 15.50
C GLY A 120 2.10 -2.36 16.74
N THR A 121 2.89 -2.44 17.82
CA THR A 121 2.58 -1.76 19.07
C THR A 121 2.83 -0.26 18.92
N VAL A 122 1.75 0.53 18.88
CA VAL A 122 1.83 1.99 19.06
C VAL A 122 2.11 2.25 20.54
N LYS A 123 3.31 2.74 20.85
CA LYS A 123 3.66 3.16 22.21
C LYS A 123 3.49 4.67 22.32
N ILE A 124 2.77 5.12 23.35
CA ILE A 124 2.73 6.54 23.70
C ILE A 124 4.04 6.84 24.44
N VAL A 125 4.95 7.57 23.80
CA VAL A 125 6.21 8.00 24.41
C VAL A 125 6.02 9.43 24.87
N GLY A 126 5.68 9.59 26.15
CA GLY A 126 5.44 10.88 26.79
C GLY A 126 4.01 11.39 26.62
N SER A 127 3.29 11.49 27.73
CA SER A 127 2.05 12.25 27.84
C SER A 127 2.42 13.70 28.18
N ARG A 128 2.34 14.62 27.23
CA ARG A 128 2.11 16.02 27.60
C ARG A 128 0.65 16.12 27.97
N SER A 129 0.36 16.19 29.27
CA SER A 129 -0.93 16.64 29.77
C SER A 129 -1.26 17.97 29.08
N ILE A 130 -2.41 18.00 28.41
CA ILE A 130 -2.96 19.21 27.79
C ILE A 130 -3.55 20.07 28.90
#